data_AF-A0A537M9W6-F1
#
_entry.id   AF-A0A537M9W6-F1
#
_cell.length_a   1.000
_cell.length_b   1.000
_cell.length_c   1.000
_cell.angle_alpha   90.00
_cell.angle_beta   90.00
_cell.angle_gamma   90.00
#
_symmetry.space_group_name_H-M   'P 1'
#
loop_
_entity.id
_entity.type
_entity.pdbx_description
1 polymer ?
#
loop_
_entity_poly.entity_id
_entity_poly.type
_entity_poly.pdbx_seq_one_letter_code
_entity_poly.pdbx_strand_id
1 'polypeptide(L)'
;MKLLPALAALAFAASACTGAEAPPEPGAAVPGGWRTVATEPDRKRVRDWRKAWVQALAKANVANAGEVKVWGPLLDPDAALNPVLPPVGDYQCRTIKLGAKSEGLLDYVAYQPFTCRIAAAATGGVLSFTKLNGSQRPVGLLYP
;
A
#
# COMPACT_ATOMS: atom_id res chain seq x y z
N MET A 1 -4.84 -61.70 51.51
CA MET A 1 -3.43 -62.10 51.75
C MET A 1 -2.71 -62.15 50.40
N LYS A 2 -1.56 -61.47 50.29
CA LYS A 2 -0.62 -61.32 49.13
C LYS A 2 -1.03 -60.22 48.14
N LEU A 3 -0.42 -59.02 48.09
CA LEU A 3 0.96 -58.52 47.84
C LEU A 3 1.00 -57.83 46.46
N LEU A 4 1.28 -56.51 46.44
CA LEU A 4 1.54 -55.68 45.24
C LEU A 4 2.83 -56.11 44.52
N PRO A 5 3.00 -55.73 43.24
CA PRO A 5 3.97 -54.65 42.98
C PRO A 5 3.50 -53.60 41.95
N ALA A 6 3.98 -52.38 42.19
CA ALA A 6 3.89 -51.22 41.32
C ALA A 6 4.66 -51.45 40.01
N LEU A 7 4.10 -50.97 38.89
CA LEU A 7 4.87 -50.74 37.66
C LEU A 7 4.87 -49.26 37.30
N ALA A 8 6.06 -48.80 36.95
CA ALA A 8 6.50 -47.41 36.88
C ALA A 8 5.90 -46.61 35.72
N ALA A 9 5.83 -45.31 35.96
CA ALA A 9 5.47 -44.26 35.03
C ALA A 9 6.44 -44.14 33.85
N LEU A 10 5.91 -43.84 32.67
CA LEU A 10 6.60 -43.09 31.62
C LEU A 10 5.61 -42.15 30.93
N ALA A 11 5.50 -40.95 31.48
CA ALA A 11 4.84 -39.83 30.83
C ALA A 11 5.85 -39.10 29.94
N PHE A 12 5.85 -39.38 28.64
CA PHE A 12 6.52 -38.54 27.64
C PHE A 12 5.54 -37.45 27.20
N ALA A 13 5.47 -36.36 27.95
CA ALA A 13 4.85 -35.12 27.48
C ALA A 13 5.92 -34.30 26.74
N ALA A 14 6.07 -34.54 25.43
CA ALA A 14 6.84 -33.68 24.57
C ALA A 14 6.08 -32.36 24.36
N SER A 15 6.29 -31.41 25.27
CA SER A 15 5.81 -30.04 25.13
C SER A 15 6.72 -29.31 24.14
N ALA A 16 6.48 -29.50 22.85
CA ALA A 16 7.04 -28.67 21.80
C ALA A 16 6.33 -27.30 21.84
N CYS A 17 6.78 -26.42 22.72
CA CYS A 17 6.52 -24.99 22.57
C CYS A 17 7.41 -24.49 21.44
N THR A 18 7.03 -24.76 20.19
CA THR A 18 7.47 -23.94 19.08
C THR A 18 6.98 -22.53 19.37
N GLY A 19 7.91 -21.63 19.67
CA GLY A 19 7.61 -20.21 19.75
C GLY A 19 6.95 -19.81 18.44
N ALA A 20 5.67 -19.49 18.48
CA ALA A 20 5.01 -18.83 17.37
C ALA A 20 5.73 -17.48 17.23
N GLU A 21 6.59 -17.38 16.22
CA GLU A 21 7.17 -16.09 15.84
C GLU A 21 5.99 -15.14 15.62
N ALA A 22 5.98 -14.04 16.38
CA ALA A 22 4.92 -13.05 16.25
C ALA A 22 4.83 -12.63 14.77
N PRO A 23 3.62 -12.50 14.21
CA PRO A 23 3.48 -12.00 12.86
C PRO A 23 4.28 -10.69 12.72
N PRO A 24 5.05 -10.50 11.65
CA PRO A 24 5.80 -9.27 11.46
C PRO A 24 4.83 -8.08 11.54
N GLU A 25 5.24 -7.05 12.30
CA GLU A 25 4.51 -5.79 12.41
C GLU A 25 4.14 -5.28 11.00
N PRO A 26 2.87 -4.91 10.75
CA PRO A 26 2.48 -4.33 9.47
C PRO A 26 3.31 -3.08 9.18
N GLY A 27 4.05 -3.10 8.08
CA GLY A 27 4.98 -2.05 7.68
C GLY A 27 6.45 -2.32 7.93
N ALA A 28 6.84 -3.54 8.33
CA ALA A 28 8.25 -3.91 8.42
C ALA A 28 8.97 -3.70 7.07
N ALA A 29 10.19 -3.17 7.12
CA ALA A 29 10.99 -2.91 5.92
C ALA A 29 11.34 -4.24 5.22
N VAL A 30 10.90 -4.39 3.97
CA VAL A 30 11.32 -5.53 3.13
C VAL A 30 12.74 -5.29 2.64
N PRO A 31 13.68 -6.25 2.84
CA PRO A 31 15.03 -6.15 2.31
C PRO A 31 15.03 -5.85 0.79
N GLY A 32 15.68 -4.74 0.40
CA GLY A 32 15.74 -4.25 -0.97
C GLY A 32 14.54 -3.38 -1.43
N GLY A 33 13.43 -3.36 -0.67
CA GLY A 33 12.26 -2.51 -0.91
C GLY A 33 11.60 -2.71 -2.28
N TRP A 34 10.82 -1.72 -2.72
CA TRP A 34 10.11 -1.75 -4.02
C TRP A 34 11.06 -1.90 -5.23
N ARG A 35 12.34 -1.56 -5.05
CA ARG A 35 13.34 -1.59 -6.12
C ARG A 35 13.65 -3.00 -6.61
N THR A 36 13.40 -4.02 -5.79
CA THR A 36 13.58 -5.44 -6.15
C THR A 36 12.54 -5.93 -7.17
N VAL A 37 11.35 -5.34 -7.17
CA VAL A 37 10.23 -5.72 -8.06
C VAL A 37 10.01 -4.73 -9.21
N ALA A 38 10.58 -3.52 -9.13
CA ALA A 38 10.43 -2.50 -10.16
C ALA A 38 11.34 -2.72 -11.36
N THR A 39 10.77 -2.57 -12.56
CA THR A 39 11.52 -2.58 -13.82
C THR A 39 12.33 -1.28 -14.00
N GLU A 40 13.28 -1.26 -14.95
CA GLU A 40 14.00 -0.01 -15.26
C GLU A 40 13.06 1.14 -15.70
N PRO A 41 12.04 0.89 -16.55
CA PRO A 41 11.02 1.90 -16.83
C PRO A 41 10.26 2.42 -15.59
N ASP A 42 9.96 1.56 -14.62
CA ASP A 42 9.32 1.99 -13.36
C ASP A 42 10.23 2.93 -12.58
N ARG A 43 11.50 2.54 -12.40
CA ARG A 43 12.48 3.35 -11.70
C ARG A 43 12.67 4.71 -12.38
N LYS A 44 12.70 4.75 -13.72
CA LYS A 44 12.77 6.01 -14.47
C LYS A 44 11.55 6.89 -14.18
N ARG A 45 10.34 6.34 -14.22
CA ARG A 45 9.11 7.09 -13.91
C ARG A 45 9.12 7.66 -12.49
N VAL A 46 9.56 6.86 -11.51
CA VAL A 46 9.67 7.31 -10.12
C VAL A 46 10.74 8.39 -9.98
N ARG A 47 11.89 8.30 -10.66
CA ARG A 47 12.90 9.39 -10.65
C ARG A 47 12.36 10.70 -11.24
N ASP A 48 11.58 10.61 -12.31
CA ASP A 48 11.05 11.77 -13.04
C ASP A 48 9.73 12.33 -12.46
N TRP A 49 9.25 11.77 -11.34
CA TRP A 49 7.88 11.99 -10.85
C TRP A 49 7.54 13.47 -10.66
N ARG A 50 8.44 14.25 -10.05
CA ARG A 50 8.21 15.66 -9.73
C ARG A 50 8.06 16.51 -10.97
N LYS A 51 8.93 16.29 -11.98
CA LYS A 51 8.84 16.98 -13.28
C LYS A 51 7.50 16.68 -13.94
N ALA A 52 7.11 15.41 -13.97
CA ALA A 52 5.83 15.00 -14.52
C ALA A 52 4.65 15.63 -13.77
N TRP A 53 4.72 15.69 -12.43
CA TRP A 53 3.68 16.28 -11.59
C TRP A 53 3.49 17.77 -11.85
N VAL A 54 4.56 18.56 -11.83
CA VAL A 54 4.49 20.02 -12.05
C VAL A 54 3.93 20.35 -13.44
N GLN A 55 4.40 19.63 -14.47
CA GLN A 55 3.90 19.82 -15.84
C GLN A 55 2.41 19.45 -15.95
N ALA A 56 2.00 18.36 -15.32
CA ALA A 56 0.61 17.91 -15.30
C ALA A 56 -0.30 18.86 -14.51
N LEU A 57 0.17 19.37 -13.37
CA LEU A 57 -0.57 20.33 -12.54
C LEU A 57 -0.77 21.67 -13.26
N ALA A 58 0.21 22.14 -14.04
CA ALA A 58 0.04 23.33 -14.87
C ALA A 58 -1.09 23.14 -15.91
N LYS A 59 -1.11 21.99 -16.62
CA LYS A 59 -2.19 21.66 -17.56
C LYS A 59 -3.55 21.55 -16.86
N ALA A 60 -3.60 20.89 -15.71
CA ALA A 60 -4.82 20.75 -14.92
C ALA A 60 -5.37 22.11 -14.46
N ASN A 61 -4.51 23.05 -14.07
CA ASN A 61 -4.93 24.41 -13.70
C ASN A 61 -5.50 25.18 -14.89
N VAL A 62 -4.92 25.04 -16.09
CA VAL A 62 -5.51 25.64 -17.30
C VAL A 62 -6.88 25.03 -17.61
N ALA A 63 -7.03 23.72 -17.44
CA ALA A 63 -8.28 23.02 -17.72
C ALA A 63 -9.38 23.29 -16.67
N ASN A 64 -9.04 23.31 -15.37
CA ASN A 64 -10.01 23.42 -14.28
C ASN A 64 -9.39 23.92 -12.95
N ALA A 65 -8.90 25.17 -12.92
CA ALA A 65 -8.29 25.76 -11.73
C ALA A 65 -9.17 25.72 -10.46
N GLY A 66 -10.49 25.86 -10.62
CA GLY A 66 -11.44 25.87 -9.50
C GLY A 66 -11.44 24.53 -8.74
N GLU A 67 -11.64 23.42 -9.46
CA GLU A 67 -11.60 22.08 -8.88
C GLU A 67 -10.21 21.70 -8.37
N VAL A 68 -9.14 22.09 -9.07
CA VAL A 68 -7.76 21.87 -8.62
C VAL A 68 -7.52 22.54 -7.26
N LYS A 69 -8.00 23.77 -7.07
CA LYS A 69 -7.81 24.53 -5.83
C LYS A 69 -8.48 23.87 -4.61
N VAL A 70 -9.59 23.16 -4.79
CA VAL A 70 -10.32 22.48 -3.69
C VAL A 70 -9.45 21.47 -2.96
N TRP A 71 -8.48 20.86 -3.65
CA TRP A 71 -7.61 19.84 -3.06
C TRP A 71 -6.51 20.39 -2.17
N GLY A 72 -6.20 21.68 -2.28
CA GLY A 72 -5.21 22.36 -1.46
C GLY A 72 -3.86 21.60 -1.41
N PRO A 73 -3.31 21.34 -0.20
CA PRO A 73 -2.02 20.68 -0.03
C PRO A 73 -1.91 19.29 -0.68
N LEU A 74 -3.01 18.60 -0.96
CA LEU A 74 -2.95 17.26 -1.58
C LEU A 74 -2.40 17.28 -3.01
N LEU A 75 -2.45 18.43 -3.70
CA LEU A 75 -1.89 18.57 -5.05
C LEU A 75 -0.57 19.36 -5.09
N ASP A 76 -0.08 19.81 -3.93
CA ASP A 76 1.22 20.45 -3.80
C ASP A 76 2.33 19.37 -3.74
N PRO A 77 3.24 19.31 -4.73
CA PRO A 77 4.30 18.29 -4.75
C PRO A 77 5.35 18.46 -3.65
N ASP A 78 5.34 19.56 -2.90
CA ASP A 78 6.26 19.84 -1.80
C ASP A 78 5.63 19.72 -0.41
N ALA A 79 4.32 19.43 -0.32
CA ALA A 79 3.59 19.32 0.93
C ALA A 79 3.61 17.89 1.54
N ALA A 80 4.64 17.10 1.24
CA ALA A 80 4.77 15.74 1.77
C ALA A 80 4.92 15.75 3.30
N LEU A 81 4.14 14.91 3.97
CA LEU A 81 4.29 14.63 5.40
C LEU A 81 5.30 13.51 5.62
N ASN A 82 5.77 13.35 6.87
CA ASN A 82 6.57 12.18 7.23
C ASN A 82 5.83 10.90 6.81
N PRO A 83 6.50 9.94 6.17
CA PRO A 83 5.85 8.76 5.65
C PRO A 83 5.26 7.95 6.81
N VAL A 84 3.93 7.83 6.82
CA VAL A 84 3.19 6.93 7.70
C VAL A 84 2.41 5.99 6.80
N LEU A 85 2.61 4.69 6.98
CA LEU A 85 1.80 3.70 6.28
C LEU A 85 0.35 3.80 6.78
N PRO A 86 -0.63 3.76 5.87
CA PRO A 86 -2.03 3.81 6.26
C PRO A 86 -2.37 2.57 7.11
N PRO A 87 -3.19 2.71 8.17
CA PRO A 87 -3.71 1.57 8.91
C PRO A 87 -4.40 0.53 8.02
N VAL A 88 -4.49 -0.71 8.49
CA VAL A 88 -5.32 -1.73 7.86
C VAL A 88 -6.79 -1.33 8.00
N GLY A 89 -7.56 -1.49 6.92
CA GLY A 89 -8.99 -1.18 6.92
C GLY A 89 -9.56 -0.88 5.55
N ASP A 90 -10.85 -0.56 5.55
CA ASP A 90 -11.58 -0.08 4.37
C ASP A 90 -11.54 1.45 4.30
N TYR A 91 -11.36 1.97 3.09
CA TYR A 91 -11.16 3.39 2.81
C TYR A 91 -12.06 3.86 1.67
N GLN A 92 -12.42 5.14 1.74
CA GLN A 92 -13.00 5.87 0.61
C GLN A 92 -11.89 6.57 -0.17
N CYS A 93 -11.35 5.87 -1.16
CA CYS A 93 -10.25 6.37 -1.98
C CYS A 93 -10.79 7.24 -3.13
N ARG A 94 -10.14 8.37 -3.38
CA ARG A 94 -10.39 9.20 -4.59
C ARG A 94 -9.19 9.10 -5.51
N THR A 95 -9.46 9.06 -6.81
CA THR A 95 -8.41 9.12 -7.84
C THR A 95 -8.53 10.45 -8.57
N ILE A 96 -7.42 11.17 -8.63
CA ILE A 96 -7.30 12.44 -9.35
C ILE A 96 -6.24 12.23 -10.42
N LYS A 97 -6.57 12.56 -11.66
CA LYS A 97 -5.64 12.50 -12.80
C LYS A 97 -5.30 13.94 -13.19
N LEU A 98 -4.02 14.25 -13.18
CA LEU A 98 -3.47 15.52 -13.62
C LEU A 98 -2.80 15.33 -14.98
N GLY A 99 -3.15 16.21 -15.92
CA GLY A 99 -2.60 16.23 -17.27
C GLY A 99 -2.97 15.02 -18.14
N ALA A 100 -2.72 15.19 -19.44
CA ALA A 100 -2.79 14.15 -20.45
C ALA A 100 -1.41 13.87 -21.07
N LYS A 101 -1.15 12.58 -21.36
CA LYS A 101 0.04 12.13 -22.10
C LYS A 101 -0.13 12.14 -23.61
N SER A 102 -1.38 12.07 -24.09
CA SER A 102 -1.72 12.00 -25.51
C SER A 102 -2.80 13.04 -25.80
N GLU A 103 -2.76 13.60 -27.00
CA GLU A 103 -3.78 14.54 -27.47
C GLU A 103 -5.17 13.88 -27.45
N GLY A 104 -6.20 14.67 -27.16
CA GLY A 104 -7.58 14.20 -27.04
C GLY A 104 -7.97 13.59 -25.68
N LEU A 105 -7.02 13.38 -24.76
CA LEU A 105 -7.34 13.02 -23.37
C LEU A 105 -7.56 14.27 -22.51
N LEU A 106 -8.34 14.11 -21.44
CA LEU A 106 -8.63 15.19 -20.50
C LEU A 106 -7.40 15.51 -19.63
N ASP A 107 -7.05 16.80 -19.55
CA ASP A 107 -5.96 17.30 -18.71
C ASP A 107 -6.30 17.38 -17.21
N TYR A 108 -7.55 17.10 -16.84
CA TYR A 108 -7.96 16.96 -15.46
C TYR A 108 -9.15 16.01 -15.34
N VAL A 109 -9.07 15.06 -14.40
CA VAL A 109 -10.20 14.21 -14.00
C VAL A 109 -10.16 14.00 -12.49
N ALA A 110 -11.24 14.35 -11.80
CA ALA A 110 -11.45 14.01 -10.40
C ALA A 110 -12.57 12.98 -10.31
N TYR A 111 -12.25 11.75 -9.89
CA TYR A 111 -13.27 10.74 -9.71
C TYR A 111 -13.98 10.88 -8.35
N GLN A 112 -15.20 10.35 -8.32
CA GLN A 112 -15.93 10.09 -7.09
C GLN A 112 -15.15 9.13 -6.17
N PRO A 113 -15.47 9.12 -4.86
CA PRO A 113 -14.93 8.12 -3.94
C PRO A 113 -15.30 6.70 -4.36
N PHE A 114 -14.35 5.79 -4.19
CA PHE A 114 -14.52 4.35 -4.37
C PHE A 114 -14.10 3.62 -3.11
N THR A 115 -14.56 2.39 -2.96
CA THR A 115 -14.16 1.53 -1.84
C THR A 115 -12.80 0.93 -2.15
N CYS A 116 -11.85 1.15 -1.25
CA CYS A 116 -10.52 0.56 -1.26
C CYS A 116 -10.28 -0.20 0.04
N ARG A 117 -9.33 -1.14 0.01
CA ARG A 117 -8.89 -1.90 1.19
C ARG A 117 -7.38 -1.85 1.31
N ILE A 118 -6.93 -1.52 2.52
CA ILE A 118 -5.57 -1.77 2.99
C ILE A 118 -5.60 -3.04 3.84
N ALA A 119 -4.79 -4.04 3.51
CA ALA A 119 -4.71 -5.28 4.29
C ALA A 119 -3.25 -5.70 4.48
N ALA A 120 -2.94 -6.39 5.59
CA ALA A 120 -1.66 -7.06 5.72
C ALA A 120 -1.47 -8.06 4.56
N ALA A 121 -0.35 -7.99 3.86
CA ALA A 121 -0.02 -8.96 2.83
C ALA A 121 0.37 -10.29 3.49
N ALA A 122 0.15 -11.39 2.77
CA ALA A 122 0.44 -12.74 3.27
C ALA A 122 1.94 -12.99 3.53
N THR A 123 2.83 -12.20 2.94
CA THR A 123 4.28 -12.36 3.05
C THR A 123 4.98 -11.06 3.44
N GLY A 124 5.87 -11.15 4.43
CA GLY A 124 6.95 -10.17 4.62
C GLY A 124 6.57 -8.82 5.23
N GLY A 125 5.48 -8.73 6.00
CA GLY A 125 5.17 -7.52 6.77
C GLY A 125 4.81 -6.29 5.93
N VAL A 126 4.54 -6.43 4.63
CA VAL A 126 4.06 -5.33 3.78
C VAL A 126 2.55 -5.22 3.79
N LEU A 127 2.04 -4.04 3.44
CA LEU A 127 0.63 -3.82 3.22
C LEU A 127 0.28 -4.07 1.75
N SER A 128 -0.98 -4.42 1.51
CA SER A 128 -1.58 -4.51 0.20
C SER A 128 -2.64 -3.42 0.05
N PHE A 129 -2.77 -2.91 -1.17
CA PHE A 129 -3.82 -1.98 -1.56
C PHE A 129 -4.67 -2.61 -2.66
N THR A 130 -5.99 -2.56 -2.51
CA THR A 130 -6.96 -3.05 -3.50
C THR A 130 -8.10 -2.06 -3.67
N LYS A 131 -8.38 -1.64 -4.91
CA LYS A 131 -9.63 -0.92 -5.24
C LYS A 131 -10.77 -1.91 -5.50
N LEU A 132 -11.77 -1.94 -4.63
CA LEU A 132 -12.83 -2.94 -4.61
C LEU A 132 -13.97 -2.67 -5.60
N ASN A 133 -14.15 -1.44 -6.07
CA ASN A 133 -15.20 -1.10 -7.03
C ASN A 133 -14.78 0.01 -8.00
N GLY A 134 -15.67 0.35 -8.93
CA GLY A 134 -15.43 1.34 -9.98
C GLY A 134 -14.60 0.81 -11.15
N SER A 135 -14.35 1.69 -12.12
CA SER A 135 -13.47 1.42 -13.25
C SER A 135 -12.00 1.53 -12.84
N GLN A 136 -11.12 0.84 -13.57
CA GLN A 136 -9.67 0.78 -13.30
C GLN A 136 -9.37 0.44 -11.84
N ARG A 137 -9.27 -0.86 -11.54
CA ARG A 137 -9.16 -1.41 -10.18
C ARG A 137 -7.72 -1.86 -9.89
N PRO A 138 -6.80 -0.92 -9.60
CA PRO A 138 -5.42 -1.27 -9.25
C PRO A 138 -5.38 -2.14 -8.00
N VAL A 139 -4.43 -3.07 -8.01
CA VAL A 139 -4.07 -3.96 -6.92
C VAL A 139 -2.55 -3.98 -6.84
N GLY A 140 -2.00 -3.92 -5.63
CA GLY A 140 -0.55 -3.96 -5.45
C GLY A 140 -0.13 -3.97 -3.99
N LEU A 141 1.18 -4.00 -3.79
CA LEU A 141 1.82 -3.92 -2.49
C LEU A 141 2.25 -2.49 -2.20
N LEU A 142 2.16 -2.09 -0.94
CA LEU A 142 2.69 -0.83 -0.43
C LEU A 142 4.03 -1.13 0.25
N TYR A 143 5.08 -0.55 -0.31
CA TYR A 143 6.43 -0.62 0.24
C TYR A 143 6.72 0.69 1.00
N PRO A 144 7.36 0.62 2.18
CA PRO A 144 7.88 1.80 2.87
C PRO A 144 9.05 2.44 2.11
#